data_AF-A0A7D5S367-F1
#
_entry.id   AF-A0A7D5S367-F1
#
_cell.length_a   1.000
_cell.length_b   1.000
_cell.length_c   1.000
_cell.angle_alpha   90.00
_cell.angle_beta   90.00
_cell.angle_gamma   90.00
#
_symmetry.space_group_name_H-M   'P 1'
#
loop_
_entity.id
_entity.type
_entity.pdbx_description
1 polymer ?
#
loop_
_entity_poly.entity_id
_entity_poly.type
_entity_poly.pdbx_seq_one_letter_code
_entity_poly.pdbx_strand_id
1 'polypeptide(L)' 'MLLDHARITPLHFAAQNNSLDVVPILMQAGADPHAQVNPEGYTPLHLAKLFKHREMIAMLHFYSRRIY' A
#
# COMPACT_ATOMS: atom_id res chain seq x y z
N MET A 1 -22.79 -11.71 -0.73
CA MET A 1 -21.62 -12.10 -1.53
C MET A 1 -20.39 -11.79 -0.71
N LEU A 2 -19.69 -12.84 -0.30
CA LEU A 2 -18.58 -12.83 0.66
C LEU A 2 -17.40 -12.02 0.11
N LEU A 3 -16.97 -10.99 0.84
CA LEU A 3 -15.78 -10.17 0.53
C LEU A 3 -14.49 -10.78 1.14
N ASP A 4 -14.45 -12.09 1.37
CA ASP A 4 -13.40 -12.77 2.15
C ASP A 4 -12.19 -13.27 1.35
N HIS A 5 -11.93 -12.74 0.14
CA HIS A 5 -10.80 -13.21 -0.68
C HIS A 5 -9.80 -12.13 -1.10
N ALA A 6 -10.00 -10.87 -0.69
CA ALA A 6 -8.97 -9.85 -0.84
C ALA A 6 -7.97 -9.97 0.32
N ARG A 7 -6.75 -10.45 0.02
CA ARG A 7 -5.58 -10.37 0.92
C ARG A 7 -5.14 -8.92 1.12
N ILE A 8 -6.01 -8.09 1.68
CA ILE A 8 -5.72 -6.68 1.95
C ILE A 8 -4.64 -6.59 3.03
N THR A 9 -3.58 -5.83 2.72
CA THR A 9 -2.48 -5.64 3.67
C THR A 9 -2.67 -4.34 4.45
N PRO A 10 -2.07 -4.20 5.64
CA PRO A 10 -2.07 -2.93 6.36
C PRO A 10 -1.57 -1.74 5.51
N LEU A 11 -0.67 -2.00 4.57
CA LEU A 11 -0.14 -0.97 3.67
C LEU A 11 -1.20 -0.47 2.66
N HIS A 12 -2.19 -1.30 2.28
CA HIS A 12 -3.33 -0.83 1.48
C HIS A 12 -4.19 0.16 2.26
N PHE A 13 -4.47 -0.13 3.54
CA PHE A 13 -5.23 0.78 4.40
C PHE A 13 -4.48 2.08 4.65
N ALA A 14 -3.18 2.01 4.92
CA ALA A 14 -2.34 3.20 5.05
C ALA A 14 -2.38 4.05 3.77
N ALA A 15 -2.26 3.39 2.61
CA ALA A 15 -2.29 4.07 1.32
C ALA A 15 -3.66 4.68 0.97
N GLN A 16 -4.76 4.05 1.38
CA GLN A 16 -6.11 4.60 1.22
C GLN A 16 -6.35 5.83 2.11
N ASN A 17 -5.87 5.79 3.36
CA ASN A 17 -6.12 6.82 4.38
C ASN A 17 -5.04 7.91 4.45
N ASN A 18 -4.05 7.88 3.56
CA ASN A 18 -2.88 8.77 3.59
C ASN A 18 -2.13 8.73 4.94
N SER A 19 -2.08 7.57 5.59
CA SER A 19 -1.41 7.39 6.88
C SER A 19 0.10 7.22 6.69
N LEU A 20 0.80 8.32 6.43
CA LEU A 20 2.24 8.31 6.14
C LEU A 20 3.08 7.79 7.32
N ASP A 21 2.68 8.11 8.54
CA ASP A 21 3.44 7.81 9.76
C ASP A 21 3.64 6.30 10.02
N VAL A 22 2.70 5.48 9.53
CA VAL A 22 2.75 4.02 9.72
C VAL A 22 3.54 3.31 8.63
N VAL A 23 3.78 3.96 7.48
CA VAL A 23 4.47 3.34 6.35
C VAL A 23 5.89 2.88 6.72
N PRO A 24 6.75 3.69 7.38
CA PRO A 24 8.08 3.24 7.78
C PRO A 24 8.05 2.01 8.70
N ILE A 25 7.08 1.95 9.62
CA ILE A 25 6.90 0.83 10.56
C ILE A 25 6.54 -0.44 9.79
N LEU A 26 5.60 -0.33 8.85
CA LEU A 26 5.20 -1.45 8.00
C LEU A 26 6.37 -1.94 7.14
N MET A 27 7.16 -1.04 6.57
CA MET A 27 8.34 -1.40 5.76
C MET A 27 9.40 -2.11 6.61
N GLN A 28 9.67 -1.62 7.82
CA GLN A 28 10.59 -2.28 8.77
C GLN A 28 10.10 -3.67 9.19
N ALA A 29 8.78 -3.88 9.26
CA ALA A 29 8.18 -5.18 9.53
C ALA A 29 8.18 -6.13 8.32
N GLY A 30 8.77 -5.74 7.19
CA GLY A 30 8.83 -6.55 5.97
C GLY A 30 7.56 -6.51 5.12
N ALA A 31 6.74 -5.46 5.24
CA ALA A 31 5.59 -5.29 4.35
C ALA A 31 6.05 -5.12 2.90
N ASP A 32 5.39 -5.84 1.99
CA ASP A 32 5.64 -5.73 0.56
C ASP A 32 4.88 -4.50 -0.03
N PRO A 33 5.59 -3.48 -0.54
CA PRO A 33 4.98 -2.33 -1.21
C PRO A 33 4.23 -2.68 -2.50
N HIS A 34 4.49 -3.86 -3.07
CA HIS A 34 3.89 -4.37 -4.29
C HIS A 34 2.83 -5.43 -4.04
N ALA A 35 2.46 -5.67 -2.77
CA ALA A 35 1.41 -6.61 -2.41
C ALA A 35 0.13 -6.29 -3.19
N GLN A 36 -0.47 -7.31 -3.80
CA GLN A 36 -1.69 -7.17 -4.58
C GLN A 36 -2.89 -7.70 -3.80
N VAL A 37 -3.99 -6.96 -3.78
CA VAL A 37 -5.29 -7.52 -3.40
C VAL A 37 -5.89 -8.29 -4.57
N ASN A 38 -6.19 -9.56 -4.35
CA ASN A 38 -6.98 -10.35 -5.30
C ASN A 38 -8.48 -10.03 -5.13
N PRO A 39 -9.32 -10.10 -6.18
CA PRO A 39 -9.00 -10.43 -7.57
C PRO A 39 -8.57 -9.23 -8.43
N GLU A 40 -8.74 -8.00 -7.97
CA GLU A 40 -8.54 -6.76 -8.75
C GLU A 40 -7.06 -6.44 -9.05
N GLY A 41 -6.13 -7.03 -8.30
CA GLY A 41 -4.69 -6.74 -8.42
C GLY A 41 -4.30 -5.35 -7.93
N TYR A 42 -5.13 -4.68 -7.13
CA TYR A 42 -4.75 -3.37 -6.59
C TYR A 42 -3.56 -3.49 -5.67
N THR A 43 -2.63 -2.55 -5.79
CA THR A 43 -1.48 -2.39 -4.89
C THR A 43 -1.75 -1.21 -3.98
N PRO A 44 -0.99 -1.03 -2.88
CA PRO A 44 -1.04 0.20 -2.10
C PRO A 44 -0.89 1.45 -2.97
N LEU A 45 -0.01 1.40 -3.99
CA LEU A 45 0.20 2.52 -4.91
C LEU A 45 -1.04 2.81 -5.77
N HIS A 46 -1.79 1.79 -6.20
CA HIS A 46 -3.05 2.00 -6.92
C HIS A 46 -4.05 2.77 -6.07
N LEU A 47 -4.19 2.41 -4.79
CA LEU A 47 -5.06 3.11 -3.85
C LEU A 47 -4.60 4.56 -3.63
N ALA A 48 -3.31 4.78 -3.36
CA ALA A 48 -2.78 6.14 -3.18
C ALA A 48 -3.03 7.03 -4.41
N LYS A 49 -2.92 6.48 -5.63
CA LYS A 49 -3.24 7.18 -6.88
C LYS A 49 -4.73 7.46 -7.04
N LEU A 50 -5.59 6.47 -6.75
CA LEU A 50 -7.04 6.60 -6.84
C LEU A 50 -7.56 7.74 -5.95
N PHE A 51 -7.03 7.85 -4.73
CA PHE A 51 -7.38 8.89 -3.77
C PHE A 51 -6.54 10.18 -3.90
N LYS A 52 -5.61 10.24 -4.87
CA LYS A 52 -4.76 11.41 -5.17
C LYS A 52 -3.84 11.85 -4.02
N HIS A 53 -3.40 10.91 -3.19
CA HIS A 53 -2.49 11.16 -2.07
C HIS A 53 -1.04 11.30 -2.55
N ARG A 54 -0.63 12.51 -2.94
CA ARG A 54 0.66 12.78 -3.60
C ARG A 54 1.86 12.39 -2.75
N GLU A 55 1.82 12.72 -1.46
CA GLU A 55 2.88 12.41 -0.51
C GLU A 55 3.01 10.90 -0.32
N MET A 56 1.88 10.18 -0.21
CA MET A 56 1.86 8.72 -0.14
C MET A 56 2.41 8.07 -1.41
N ILE A 57 2.05 8.59 -2.59
CA ILE A 57 2.59 8.14 -3.88
C ILE A 57 4.11 8.29 -3.89
N ALA A 58 4.63 9.44 -3.49
CA ALA A 58 6.07 9.68 -3.43
C ALA A 58 6.77 8.74 -2.43
N MET A 59 6.15 8.52 -1.26
CA MET A 59 6.67 7.63 -0.24
C MET A 59 6.71 6.18 -0.71
N LEU A 60 5.62 5.66 -1.28
CA LEU A 60 5.59 4.31 -1.85
C LEU A 60 6.59 4.16 -3.00
N HIS A 61 6.76 5.16 -3.87
CA HIS A 61 7.80 5.14 -4.90
C HIS A 61 9.22 5.12 -4.33
N PHE A 62 9.47 5.83 -3.23
CA PHE A 62 10.76 5.81 -2.54
C PHE A 62 11.08 4.42 -1.97
N TYR A 63 10.10 3.76 -1.35
CA TYR A 63 10.25 2.42 -0.78
C TYR A 63 10.32 1.34 -1.86
N SER A 64 9.52 1.41 -2.91
CA SER A 64 9.58 0.46 -4.05
C SER A 64 10.90 0.48 -4.82
N ARG A 65 11.67 1.57 -4.75
CA ARG A 65 13.00 1.69 -5.39
C ARG A 65 14.15 1.23 -4.51
N ARG A 66 13.90 1.05 -3.21
CA ARG A 66 14.86 0.48 -2.26
C ARG A 66 14.52 -0.99 -2.11
N ILE A 67 15.21 -1.82 -2.90
CA ILE A 67 15.20 -3.27 -2.70
C ILE A 67 15.87 -3.51 -1.35
N TYR A 68 15.12 -3.97 -0.35
CA TYR A 68 15.64 -4.50 0.92
C TYR A 68 15.99 -5.98 0.74
#